data_AF-A0A1W1CIP1-F1
#
_entry.id   AF-A0A1W1CIP1-F1
#
_cell.length_a   1.000
_cell.length_b   1.000
_cell.length_c   1.000
_cell.angle_alpha   90.00
_cell.angle_beta   90.00
_cell.angle_gamma   90.00
#
_symmetry.space_group_name_H-M   'P 1'
#
loop_
_entity.id
_entity.type
_entity.pdbx_description
1 polymer ?
#
loop_
_entity_poly.entity_id
_entity_poly.type
_entity_poly.pdbx_seq_one_letter_code
_entity_poly.pdbx_strand_id
1 'polypeptide(L)'
;MLKYDLNSIHSFFNEIRSAELLSPTLMKKRARESNNSIGLGGEKLSAFVNSLDRDKKEKLQKALKDFFPNINSFETKSLRSGWKTLSLVEKHNRKVIETDSMHLSDGILRILAILSQLLTTESVLIFDEIEDGINQEFVEKLVDTLLESSHQTIVATHSPLLLNYLDDEVAKESILFVYKAKDGSTKVGNFFEIIAKYQEISEHEYDLFGAGEIMQRVNLLELTDKLLREVDSEDSPKL
;
A
#
# COMPACT_ATOMS: atom_id res chain seq x y z
N MET A 1 29.92 19.16 -0.09
CA MET A 1 28.46 19.38 -0.01
C MET A 1 27.78 18.73 -1.21
N LEU A 2 27.82 19.33 -2.41
CA LEU A 2 27.14 18.82 -3.63
C LEU A 2 27.28 17.31 -3.93
N LYS A 3 28.48 16.71 -3.77
CA LYS A 3 28.69 15.28 -4.03
C LYS A 3 28.05 14.36 -2.98
N TYR A 4 27.95 14.84 -1.74
CA TYR A 4 27.25 14.14 -0.66
C TYR A 4 25.74 14.22 -0.90
N ASP A 5 25.24 15.39 -1.28
CA ASP A 5 23.81 15.61 -1.57
C ASP A 5 23.34 14.77 -2.76
N LEU A 6 24.14 14.69 -3.84
CA LEU A 6 23.88 13.82 -4.99
C LEU A 6 23.87 12.32 -4.63
N ASN A 7 24.80 11.88 -3.77
CA ASN A 7 24.82 10.50 -3.31
C ASN A 7 23.61 10.16 -2.43
N SER A 8 23.18 11.09 -1.56
CA SER A 8 21.99 10.93 -0.75
C SER A 8 20.72 10.85 -1.60
N ILE A 9 20.58 11.73 -2.60
CA ILE A 9 19.47 11.68 -3.57
C ILE A 9 19.49 10.36 -4.34
N HIS A 10 20.65 9.94 -4.83
CA HIS A 10 20.80 8.66 -5.52
C HIS A 10 20.45 7.47 -4.61
N SER A 11 20.84 7.48 -3.33
CA SER A 11 20.48 6.42 -2.37
C SER A 11 18.96 6.39 -2.18
N PHE A 12 18.34 7.55 -1.95
CA PHE A 12 16.90 7.68 -1.79
C PHE A 12 16.14 7.06 -2.96
N PHE A 13 16.48 7.41 -4.21
CA PHE A 13 15.81 6.84 -5.39
C PHE A 13 16.04 5.34 -5.56
N ASN A 14 17.22 4.82 -5.19
CA ASN A 14 17.49 3.37 -5.22
C ASN A 14 16.77 2.61 -4.10
N GLU A 15 16.31 3.30 -3.06
CA GLU A 15 15.58 2.73 -1.94
C GLU A 15 14.06 2.82 -2.12
N ILE A 16 13.55 3.35 -3.23
CA ILE A 16 12.13 3.26 -3.54
C ILE A 16 11.77 1.81 -3.86
N ARG A 17 10.71 1.30 -3.23
CA ARG A 17 10.13 -0.01 -3.54
C ARG A 17 8.70 0.17 -3.98
N SER A 18 8.38 -0.41 -5.13
CA SER A 18 7.03 -0.48 -5.64
C SER A 18 6.56 -1.92 -5.60
N ALA A 19 5.38 -2.11 -5.03
CA ALA A 19 4.66 -3.37 -5.06
C ALA A 19 3.46 -3.17 -6.00
N GLU A 20 3.58 -3.69 -7.22
CA GLU A 20 2.53 -3.61 -8.22
C GLU A 20 1.51 -4.71 -7.97
N LEU A 21 0.29 -4.31 -7.58
CA LEU A 21 -0.89 -5.17 -7.48
C LEU A 21 -0.63 -6.50 -6.76
N LEU A 22 0.09 -6.47 -5.62
CA LEU A 22 0.54 -7.61 -4.79
C LEU A 22 -0.20 -8.92 -5.11
N SER A 23 0.30 -9.64 -6.12
CA SER A 23 -0.49 -10.65 -6.81
C SER A 23 -0.50 -11.96 -6.01
N PRO A 24 -1.65 -12.42 -5.49
CA PRO A 24 -1.68 -13.63 -4.68
C PRO A 24 -1.16 -14.86 -5.43
N THR A 25 -1.43 -14.93 -6.73
CA THR A 25 -0.93 -16.02 -7.60
C THR A 25 0.59 -16.03 -7.68
N LEU A 26 1.25 -14.87 -7.63
CA LEU A 26 2.70 -14.76 -7.59
C LEU A 26 3.24 -15.06 -6.19
N MET A 27 2.60 -14.54 -5.14
CA MET A 27 2.99 -14.75 -3.74
C MET A 27 2.94 -16.22 -3.30
N LYS A 28 2.05 -17.02 -3.90
CA LYS A 28 1.97 -18.48 -3.69
C LYS A 28 3.19 -19.24 -4.23
N LYS A 29 4.00 -18.62 -5.10
CA LYS A 29 5.14 -19.29 -5.74
C LYS A 29 6.31 -19.43 -4.78
N ARG A 30 7.09 -20.48 -5.05
CA ARG A 30 8.40 -20.69 -4.43
C ARG A 30 9.41 -19.74 -5.06
N ALA A 31 10.36 -19.27 -4.27
CA ALA A 31 11.45 -18.43 -4.75
C ALA A 31 12.80 -18.96 -4.27
N ARG A 32 13.87 -18.77 -5.07
CA ARG A 32 15.23 -19.19 -4.69
C ARG A 32 15.94 -18.13 -3.86
N GLU A 33 15.80 -16.87 -4.27
CA GLU A 33 16.50 -15.72 -3.72
C GLU A 33 15.53 -14.53 -3.63
N SER A 34 15.72 -13.68 -2.63
CA SER A 34 14.92 -12.47 -2.42
C SER A 34 15.55 -11.22 -3.03
N ASN A 35 16.88 -11.10 -2.97
CA ASN A 35 17.61 -9.86 -3.23
C ASN A 35 17.06 -8.70 -2.36
N ASN A 36 16.78 -8.99 -1.08
CA ASN A 36 16.19 -8.05 -0.10
C ASN A 36 14.85 -7.44 -0.51
N SER A 37 14.09 -8.06 -1.42
CA SER A 37 12.76 -7.62 -1.80
C SER A 37 11.82 -8.83 -1.95
N ILE A 38 10.51 -8.57 -1.86
CA ILE A 38 9.50 -9.57 -2.18
C ILE A 38 9.21 -9.66 -3.69
N GLY A 39 9.84 -8.82 -4.53
CA GLY A 39 9.51 -8.70 -5.96
C GLY A 39 8.31 -7.79 -6.19
N LEU A 40 8.10 -7.34 -7.44
CA LEU A 40 7.04 -6.37 -7.76
C LEU A 40 5.65 -6.91 -7.41
N GLY A 41 5.37 -8.16 -7.76
CA GLY A 41 4.09 -8.81 -7.48
C GLY A 41 4.12 -9.74 -6.27
N GLY A 42 5.16 -9.68 -5.44
CA GLY A 42 5.35 -10.56 -4.29
C GLY A 42 5.86 -11.97 -4.62
N GLU A 43 6.34 -12.23 -5.84
CA GLU A 43 6.82 -13.54 -6.29
C GLU A 43 8.02 -14.09 -5.52
N LYS A 44 8.73 -13.24 -4.76
CA LYS A 44 9.88 -13.60 -3.92
C LYS A 44 9.55 -13.66 -2.43
N LEU A 45 8.28 -13.53 -2.04
CA LEU A 45 7.85 -13.48 -0.64
C LEU A 45 8.42 -14.64 0.20
N SER A 46 8.33 -15.87 -0.29
CA SER A 46 8.84 -17.05 0.43
C SER A 46 10.37 -17.00 0.69
N ALA A 47 11.15 -16.50 -0.27
CA ALA A 47 12.59 -16.33 -0.10
C ALA A 47 12.92 -15.16 0.83
N PHE A 48 12.15 -14.06 0.72
CA PHE A 48 12.34 -12.87 1.55
C PHE A 48 12.11 -13.17 3.02
N VAL A 49 10.94 -13.74 3.35
CA VAL A 49 10.59 -14.14 4.72
C VAL A 49 11.60 -15.13 5.29
N ASN A 50 12.10 -16.07 4.47
CA ASN A 50 13.15 -17.00 4.89
C ASN A 50 14.46 -16.27 5.22
N SER A 51 14.81 -15.22 4.48
CA SER A 51 16.07 -14.45 4.64
C SER A 51 16.08 -13.48 5.81
N LEU A 52 14.93 -13.17 6.41
CA LEU A 52 14.85 -12.30 7.59
C LEU A 52 15.66 -12.86 8.76
N ASP A 53 16.30 -11.96 9.51
CA ASP A 53 16.92 -12.26 10.79
C ASP A 53 15.85 -12.61 11.85
N ARG A 54 16.32 -13.10 13.01
CA ARG A 54 15.43 -13.56 14.07
C ARG A 54 14.51 -12.46 14.60
N ASP A 55 15.05 -11.27 14.82
CA ASP A 55 14.30 -10.16 15.42
C ASP A 55 13.20 -9.67 14.46
N LYS A 56 13.52 -9.57 13.16
CA LYS A 56 12.53 -9.24 12.13
C LYS A 56 11.47 -10.32 11.98
N LYS A 57 11.84 -11.60 12.08
CA LYS A 57 10.85 -12.70 12.05
C LYS A 57 9.91 -12.65 13.25
N GLU A 58 10.42 -12.39 14.45
CA GLU A 58 9.61 -12.25 15.67
C GLU A 58 8.66 -11.06 15.56
N LYS A 59 9.13 -9.90 15.04
CA LYS A 59 8.27 -8.74 14.75
C LYS A 59 7.18 -9.05 13.72
N LEU A 60 7.54 -9.70 12.61
CA LEU A 60 6.60 -10.08 11.55
C LEU A 60 5.52 -11.03 12.10
N GLN A 61 5.92 -12.00 12.90
CA GLN A 61 5.01 -12.98 13.48
C GLN A 61 4.05 -12.32 14.47
N LYS A 62 4.54 -11.38 15.29
CA LYS A 62 3.69 -10.60 16.19
C LYS A 62 2.66 -9.79 15.41
N ALA A 63 3.11 -9.00 14.43
CA ALA A 63 2.22 -8.19 13.60
C ALA A 63 1.18 -9.07 12.87
N LEU A 64 1.60 -10.18 12.26
CA LEU A 64 0.67 -11.10 11.59
C LEU A 64 -0.38 -11.67 12.55
N LYS A 65 0.00 -11.98 13.78
CA LYS A 65 -0.90 -12.48 14.81
C LYS A 65 -1.90 -11.42 15.30
N ASP A 66 -1.50 -10.15 15.28
CA ASP A 66 -2.39 -9.04 15.60
C ASP A 66 -3.51 -8.90 14.56
N PHE A 67 -3.27 -9.25 13.29
CA PHE A 67 -4.31 -9.40 12.27
C PHE A 67 -5.08 -10.72 12.40
N PHE A 68 -4.38 -11.84 12.62
CA PHE A 68 -4.97 -13.17 12.62
C PHE A 68 -4.62 -13.94 13.91
N PRO A 69 -5.41 -13.80 15.00
CA PRO A 69 -5.08 -14.36 16.31
C PRO A 69 -4.92 -15.88 16.36
N ASN A 70 -5.55 -16.59 15.41
CA ASN A 70 -5.47 -18.06 15.30
C ASN A 70 -4.17 -18.56 14.64
N ILE A 71 -3.42 -17.67 13.97
CA ILE A 71 -2.10 -17.98 13.43
C ILE A 71 -1.12 -18.05 14.60
N ASN A 72 -0.43 -19.18 14.72
CA ASN A 72 0.61 -19.39 15.70
C ASN A 72 1.97 -18.93 15.19
N SER A 73 2.34 -19.32 13.96
CA SER A 73 3.60 -18.94 13.30
C SER A 73 3.48 -19.00 11.78
N PHE A 74 4.44 -18.38 11.09
CA PHE A 74 4.77 -18.72 9.71
C PHE A 74 6.06 -19.54 9.72
N GLU A 75 6.15 -20.51 8.81
CA GLU A 75 7.31 -21.37 8.67
C GLU A 75 7.89 -21.25 7.27
N THR A 76 9.21 -21.35 7.16
CA THR A 76 9.89 -21.39 5.86
C THR A 76 10.76 -22.63 5.76
N LYS A 77 10.70 -23.32 4.61
CA LYS A 77 11.48 -24.53 4.36
C LYS A 77 12.38 -24.35 3.15
N SER A 78 13.62 -24.81 3.28
CA SER A 78 14.57 -24.88 2.18
C SER A 78 14.45 -26.23 1.47
N LEU A 79 14.13 -26.20 0.19
CA LEU A 79 14.02 -27.36 -0.68
C LEU A 79 15.30 -27.56 -1.50
N ARG A 80 15.32 -28.64 -2.30
CA ARG A 80 16.37 -28.91 -3.28
C ARG A 80 16.60 -27.71 -4.20
N SER A 81 17.85 -27.51 -4.61
CA SER A 81 18.23 -26.44 -5.54
C SER A 81 17.92 -25.01 -5.05
N GLY A 82 17.91 -24.80 -3.73
CA GLY A 82 17.80 -23.48 -3.11
C GLY A 82 16.39 -22.90 -3.03
N TRP A 83 15.37 -23.59 -3.55
CA TRP A 83 13.98 -23.14 -3.47
C TRP A 83 13.51 -22.98 -2.02
N LYS A 84 12.76 -21.93 -1.74
CA LYS A 84 12.12 -21.67 -0.46
C LYS A 84 10.60 -21.78 -0.59
N THR A 85 9.98 -22.32 0.44
CA THR A 85 8.51 -22.34 0.59
C THR A 85 8.10 -21.64 1.86
N LEU A 86 6.85 -21.20 1.89
CA LEU A 86 6.21 -20.58 3.03
C LEU A 86 4.99 -21.41 3.42
N SER A 87 4.76 -21.58 4.71
CA SER A 87 3.53 -22.15 5.25
C SER A 87 3.10 -21.37 6.50
N LEU A 88 1.82 -21.46 6.85
CA LEU A 88 1.30 -20.94 8.11
C LEU A 88 0.90 -22.08 9.01
N VAL A 89 1.20 -21.92 10.29
CA VAL A 89 0.82 -22.85 11.34
C VAL A 89 -0.28 -22.20 12.16
N GLU A 90 -1.48 -22.76 12.08
CA GLU A 90 -2.65 -22.32 12.81
C GLU A 90 -2.98 -23.28 13.95
N LYS A 91 -3.46 -22.73 15.07
CA LYS A 91 -3.99 -23.53 16.16
C LYS A 91 -5.51 -23.47 16.13
N HIS A 92 -6.12 -24.58 15.73
CA HIS A 92 -7.56 -24.74 15.78
C HIS A 92 -7.94 -25.76 16.86
N ASN A 93 -8.53 -25.27 17.95
CA ASN A 93 -8.81 -26.05 19.16
C ASN A 93 -7.53 -26.71 19.73
N ARG A 94 -7.48 -28.05 19.73
CA ARG A 94 -6.33 -28.85 20.18
C ARG A 94 -5.47 -29.35 19.02
N LYS A 95 -5.76 -28.95 17.78
CA LYS A 95 -5.03 -29.39 16.59
C LYS A 95 -4.17 -28.25 16.06
N VAL A 96 -2.98 -28.62 15.62
CA VAL A 96 -2.07 -27.75 14.87
C VAL A 96 -2.22 -28.11 13.40
N ILE A 97 -2.49 -27.12 12.56
CA ILE A 97 -2.66 -27.28 11.12
C ILE A 97 -1.58 -26.46 10.44
N GLU A 98 -0.75 -27.10 9.62
CA GLU A 98 0.20 -26.41 8.74
C GLU A 98 -0.40 -26.33 7.33
N THR A 99 -0.54 -25.11 6.81
CA THR A 99 -1.10 -24.83 5.49
C THR A 99 -0.02 -24.23 4.59
N ASP A 100 0.29 -24.90 3.48
CA ASP A 100 1.23 -24.39 2.47
C ASP A 100 0.70 -23.10 1.82
N SER A 101 1.61 -22.19 1.46
CA SER A 101 1.32 -20.96 0.72
C SER A 101 0.32 -21.13 -0.43
N MET A 102 0.39 -22.22 -1.19
CA MET A 102 -0.51 -22.55 -2.29
C MET A 102 -2.00 -22.61 -1.90
N HIS A 103 -2.29 -22.82 -0.61
CA HIS A 103 -3.63 -22.97 -0.06
C HIS A 103 -4.02 -21.83 0.88
N LEU A 104 -3.18 -20.81 1.04
CA LEU A 104 -3.50 -19.63 1.84
C LEU A 104 -4.48 -18.71 1.12
N SER A 105 -5.30 -18.00 1.91
CA SER A 105 -6.17 -16.96 1.38
C SER A 105 -5.34 -15.79 0.86
N ASP A 106 -5.90 -15.10 -0.13
CA ASP A 106 -5.23 -13.99 -0.80
C ASP A 106 -5.00 -12.82 0.16
N GLY A 107 -5.97 -12.52 1.03
CA GLY A 107 -5.84 -11.47 2.04
C GLY A 107 -4.73 -11.74 3.07
N ILE A 108 -4.53 -13.00 3.49
CA ILE A 108 -3.41 -13.37 4.37
C ILE A 108 -2.07 -13.10 3.67
N LEU A 109 -1.94 -13.51 2.40
CA LEU A 109 -0.71 -13.31 1.64
C LEU A 109 -0.40 -11.83 1.44
N ARG A 110 -1.41 -11.01 1.13
CA ARG A 110 -1.26 -9.56 0.98
C ARG A 110 -0.86 -8.88 2.28
N ILE A 111 -1.54 -9.17 3.39
CA ILE A 111 -1.17 -8.65 4.71
C ILE A 111 0.27 -9.06 5.06
N LEU A 112 0.62 -10.35 4.88
CA LEU A 112 1.97 -10.82 5.14
C LEU A 112 3.01 -10.10 4.26
N ALA A 113 2.69 -9.84 2.99
CA ALA A 113 3.58 -9.13 2.06
C ALA A 113 3.78 -7.67 2.46
N ILE A 114 2.71 -6.95 2.81
CA ILE A 114 2.77 -5.56 3.29
C ILE A 114 3.59 -5.50 4.58
N LEU A 115 3.24 -6.31 5.59
CA LEU A 115 3.98 -6.37 6.85
C LEU A 115 5.46 -6.73 6.65
N SER A 116 5.76 -7.60 5.67
CA SER A 116 7.15 -7.94 5.32
C SER A 116 7.90 -6.74 4.75
N GLN A 117 7.25 -5.90 3.93
CA GLN A 117 7.86 -4.69 3.37
C GLN A 117 8.09 -3.61 4.43
N LEU A 118 7.22 -3.50 5.43
CA LEU A 118 7.40 -2.56 6.56
C LEU A 118 8.58 -2.94 7.48
N LEU A 119 9.22 -4.09 7.28
CA LEU A 119 10.44 -4.50 7.99
C LEU A 119 11.73 -4.22 7.21
N THR A 120 11.58 -3.64 6.02
CA THR A 120 12.70 -3.25 5.18
C THR A 120 13.32 -1.95 5.71
N THR A 121 14.43 -1.51 5.11
CA THR A 121 15.13 -0.28 5.54
C THR A 121 14.86 0.88 4.58
N GLU A 122 13.99 0.64 3.61
CA GLU A 122 13.72 1.52 2.49
C GLU A 122 12.95 2.77 2.95
N SER A 123 13.29 3.90 2.34
CA SER A 123 12.71 5.18 2.76
C SER A 123 11.25 5.34 2.30
N VAL A 124 10.89 4.75 1.15
CA VAL A 124 9.58 4.92 0.52
C VAL A 124 9.02 3.57 0.06
N LEU A 125 7.78 3.29 0.42
CA LEU A 125 7.01 2.12 -0.01
C LEU A 125 5.80 2.57 -0.84
N ILE A 126 5.63 1.99 -2.02
CA ILE A 126 4.51 2.27 -2.91
C ILE A 126 3.68 1.01 -3.05
N PHE A 127 2.40 1.11 -2.74
CA PHE A 127 1.44 0.02 -2.86
C PHE A 127 0.27 0.40 -3.76
N ASP A 128 -0.27 -0.60 -4.44
CA ASP A 128 -1.43 -0.46 -5.32
C ASP A 128 -2.52 -1.44 -4.86
N GLU A 129 -3.74 -0.93 -4.68
CA GLU A 129 -4.95 -1.69 -4.29
C GLU A 129 -4.68 -2.62 -3.10
N ILE A 130 -4.24 -2.04 -1.97
CA ILE A 130 -3.85 -2.82 -0.79
C ILE A 130 -5.02 -3.62 -0.20
N GLU A 131 -6.22 -3.09 -0.33
CA GLU A 131 -7.48 -3.63 0.17
C GLU A 131 -7.99 -4.84 -0.63
N ASP A 132 -7.51 -5.03 -1.86
CA ASP A 132 -8.02 -6.06 -2.76
C ASP A 132 -7.88 -7.47 -2.15
N GLY A 133 -8.98 -8.20 -2.01
CA GLY A 133 -8.98 -9.56 -1.46
C GLY A 133 -8.69 -9.64 0.05
N ILE A 134 -8.58 -8.51 0.74
CA ILE A 134 -8.56 -8.42 2.20
C ILE A 134 -10.01 -8.30 2.71
N ASN A 135 -10.29 -8.91 3.87
CA ASN A 135 -11.59 -8.72 4.52
C ASN A 135 -11.69 -7.29 5.08
N GLN A 136 -12.84 -6.63 4.89
CA GLN A 136 -13.09 -5.25 5.31
C GLN A 136 -12.75 -4.98 6.78
N GLU A 137 -12.97 -5.96 7.66
CA GLU A 137 -12.65 -5.88 9.10
C GLU A 137 -11.14 -5.72 9.40
N PHE A 138 -10.27 -5.92 8.41
CA PHE A 138 -8.82 -5.73 8.54
C PHE A 138 -8.31 -4.44 7.88
N VAL A 139 -9.14 -3.73 7.13
CA VAL A 139 -8.71 -2.54 6.37
C VAL A 139 -8.32 -1.40 7.30
N GLU A 140 -9.11 -1.13 8.35
CA GLU A 140 -8.80 -0.13 9.39
C GLU A 140 -7.41 -0.37 9.98
N LYS A 141 -7.21 -1.58 10.53
CA LYS A 141 -5.92 -1.97 11.12
C LYS A 141 -4.76 -1.89 10.12
N LEU A 142 -5.01 -2.19 8.84
CA LEU A 142 -4.00 -2.06 7.80
C LEU A 142 -3.62 -0.59 7.59
N VAL A 143 -4.60 0.31 7.52
CA VAL A 143 -4.36 1.76 7.42
C VAL A 143 -3.58 2.26 8.64
N ASP A 144 -4.00 1.91 9.86
CA ASP A 144 -3.27 2.26 11.09
C ASP A 144 -1.81 1.80 11.04
N THR A 145 -1.59 0.55 10.63
CA THR A 145 -0.24 -0.03 10.53
C THR A 145 0.63 0.73 9.53
N LEU A 146 0.05 1.26 8.44
CA LEU A 146 0.78 2.06 7.46
C LEU A 146 1.07 3.48 7.97
N LEU A 147 0.12 4.09 8.70
CA LEU A 147 0.29 5.42 9.31
C LEU A 147 1.33 5.41 10.45
N GLU A 148 1.39 4.34 11.24
CA GLU A 148 2.37 4.17 12.32
C GLU A 148 3.77 3.79 11.81
N SER A 149 3.90 3.44 10.54
CA SER A 149 5.17 3.05 9.94
C SER A 149 6.15 4.22 9.85
N SER A 150 7.44 3.94 10.07
CA SER A 150 8.51 4.92 9.81
C SER A 150 8.77 5.19 8.32
N HIS A 151 8.12 4.44 7.43
CA HIS A 151 8.29 4.56 5.98
C HIS A 151 7.35 5.64 5.44
N GLN A 152 7.82 6.40 4.45
CA GLN A 152 6.89 7.18 3.64
C GLN A 152 6.10 6.21 2.74
N THR A 153 4.79 6.11 2.97
CA THR A 153 3.94 5.20 2.22
C THR A 153 3.13 5.97 1.18
N ILE A 154 3.11 5.48 -0.06
CA ILE A 154 2.24 5.96 -1.14
C ILE A 154 1.28 4.84 -1.50
N VAL A 155 -0.02 5.08 -1.42
CA VAL A 155 -1.05 4.11 -1.75
C VAL A 155 -1.88 4.64 -2.91
N ALA A 156 -1.99 3.85 -3.98
CA ALA A 156 -3.01 4.02 -5.01
C ALA A 156 -4.22 3.15 -4.64
N THR A 157 -5.40 3.74 -4.65
CA THR A 157 -6.66 3.07 -4.28
C THR A 157 -7.83 3.72 -5.02
N HIS A 158 -8.83 2.91 -5.33
CA HIS A 158 -10.16 3.39 -5.73
C HIS A 158 -11.21 3.20 -4.64
N SER A 159 -10.83 2.70 -3.46
CA SER A 159 -11.73 2.32 -2.37
C SER A 159 -12.03 3.50 -1.45
N PRO A 160 -13.29 3.98 -1.42
CA PRO A 160 -13.71 4.98 -0.44
C PRO A 160 -13.56 4.48 1.00
N LEU A 161 -13.73 3.17 1.22
CA LEU A 161 -13.62 2.56 2.54
C LEU A 161 -12.23 2.78 3.14
N LEU A 162 -11.17 2.67 2.33
CA LEU A 162 -9.80 2.90 2.80
C LEU A 162 -9.64 4.35 3.27
N LEU A 163 -10.14 5.31 2.48
CA LEU A 163 -10.05 6.75 2.79
C LEU A 163 -10.78 7.12 4.08
N ASN A 164 -11.87 6.41 4.41
CA ASN A 164 -12.65 6.65 5.62
C ASN A 164 -11.94 6.25 6.92
N TYR A 165 -10.84 5.51 6.85
CA TYR A 165 -10.00 5.19 8.01
C TYR A 165 -8.87 6.20 8.23
N LEU A 166 -8.78 7.24 7.39
CA LEU A 166 -7.87 8.36 7.62
C LEU A 166 -8.55 9.39 8.51
N ASP A 167 -7.82 9.86 9.52
CA ASP A 167 -8.22 11.05 10.27
C ASP A 167 -8.37 12.25 9.32
N ASP A 168 -9.34 13.14 9.58
CA ASP A 168 -9.68 14.25 8.68
C ASP A 168 -8.48 15.12 8.30
N GLU A 169 -7.60 15.42 9.25
CA GLU A 169 -6.42 16.24 8.99
C GLU A 169 -5.41 15.50 8.10
N VAL A 170 -5.21 14.20 8.35
CA VAL A 170 -4.37 13.36 7.49
C VAL A 170 -4.98 13.28 6.09
N ALA A 171 -6.29 13.08 5.96
CA ALA A 171 -6.97 13.01 4.68
C ALA A 171 -6.83 14.31 3.88
N LYS A 172 -7.04 15.46 4.53
CA LYS A 172 -6.91 16.79 3.91
C LYS A 172 -5.51 17.05 3.38
N GLU A 173 -4.47 16.59 4.06
CA GLU A 173 -3.08 16.82 3.65
C GLU A 173 -2.57 15.79 2.64
N SER A 174 -3.02 14.54 2.70
CA SER A 174 -2.37 13.41 2.03
C SER A 174 -3.08 12.89 0.77
N ILE A 175 -4.38 13.16 0.58
CA ILE A 175 -5.10 12.63 -0.58
C ILE A 175 -4.77 13.44 -1.84
N LEU A 176 -4.16 12.76 -2.80
CA LEU A 176 -3.80 13.32 -4.10
C LEU A 176 -4.78 12.84 -5.18
N PHE A 177 -5.35 13.79 -5.91
CA PHE A 177 -6.16 13.52 -7.08
C PHE A 177 -5.28 13.48 -8.34
N VAL A 178 -5.28 12.34 -9.02
CA VAL A 178 -4.49 12.12 -10.24
C VAL A 178 -5.43 12.07 -11.45
N TYR A 179 -5.15 12.88 -12.48
CA TYR A 179 -5.98 12.98 -13.69
C TYR A 179 -5.15 13.17 -14.96
N LYS A 180 -5.78 12.98 -16.11
CA LYS A 180 -5.16 13.16 -17.43
C LYS A 180 -5.51 14.53 -18.03
N ALA A 181 -4.50 15.24 -18.50
CA ALA A 181 -4.66 16.47 -19.25
C ALA A 181 -4.95 16.20 -20.74
N LYS A 182 -5.46 17.22 -21.44
CA LYS A 182 -5.81 17.14 -22.87
C LYS A 182 -4.61 16.80 -23.76
N ASP A 183 -3.41 17.19 -23.34
CA ASP A 183 -2.14 16.88 -24.01
C ASP A 183 -1.64 15.44 -23.72
N GLY A 184 -2.39 14.66 -22.95
CA GLY A 184 -2.05 13.29 -22.54
C GLY A 184 -1.14 13.21 -21.30
N SER A 185 -0.67 14.35 -20.77
CA SER A 185 0.15 14.39 -19.56
C SER A 185 -0.66 13.98 -18.32
N THR A 186 0.01 13.40 -17.32
CA THR A 186 -0.60 13.13 -16.02
C THR A 186 -0.41 14.35 -15.13
N LYS A 187 -1.48 14.81 -14.51
CA LYS A 187 -1.48 15.89 -13.51
C LYS A 187 -1.88 15.33 -12.15
N VAL A 188 -1.43 16.01 -11.12
CA VAL A 188 -1.71 15.67 -9.72
C VAL A 188 -1.94 16.95 -8.94
N GLY A 189 -2.85 16.92 -7.98
CA GLY A 189 -3.03 17.98 -6.99
C GLY A 189 -3.71 17.46 -5.74
N ASN A 190 -3.65 18.21 -4.66
CA ASN A 190 -4.33 17.83 -3.42
C ASN A 190 -5.85 17.83 -3.65
N PHE A 191 -6.50 16.72 -3.31
CA PHE A 191 -7.93 16.52 -3.58
C PHE A 191 -8.79 17.55 -2.86
N PHE A 192 -8.55 17.77 -1.56
CA PHE A 192 -9.31 18.70 -0.72
C PHE A 192 -9.14 20.16 -1.14
N GLU A 193 -7.93 20.57 -1.52
CA GLU A 193 -7.68 21.91 -2.08
C GLU A 193 -8.46 22.13 -3.39
N ILE A 194 -8.47 21.12 -4.27
CA ILE A 194 -9.16 21.19 -5.56
C ILE A 194 -10.69 21.29 -5.36
N ILE A 195 -11.29 20.43 -4.53
CA ILE A 195 -12.75 20.43 -4.36
C ILE A 195 -13.24 21.67 -3.60
N ALA A 196 -12.41 22.24 -2.70
CA ALA A 196 -12.69 23.50 -2.04
C ALA A 196 -12.70 24.67 -3.04
N LYS A 197 -11.75 24.68 -3.99
CA LYS A 197 -11.66 25.71 -5.04
C LYS A 197 -12.91 25.77 -5.91
N TYR A 198 -13.47 24.62 -6.29
CA TYR A 198 -14.67 24.55 -7.14
C TYR A 198 -15.98 24.46 -6.34
N GLN A 199 -15.93 24.59 -5.01
CA GLN A 199 -17.09 24.53 -4.12
C GLN A 199 -17.94 23.27 -4.33
N GLU A 200 -17.28 22.12 -4.54
CA GLU A 200 -17.96 20.84 -4.79
C GLU A 200 -18.69 20.31 -3.55
N ILE A 201 -18.26 20.76 -2.36
CA ILE A 201 -18.71 20.28 -1.05
C ILE A 201 -18.95 21.49 -0.15
N SER A 202 -20.09 21.51 0.54
CA SER A 202 -20.43 22.54 1.52
C SER A 202 -19.71 22.33 2.86
N GLU A 203 -19.55 23.39 3.65
CA GLU A 203 -18.98 23.28 5.02
C GLU A 203 -19.72 22.24 5.86
N HIS A 204 -21.05 22.18 5.75
CA HIS A 204 -21.85 21.19 6.47
C HIS A 204 -21.61 19.74 6.04
N GLU A 205 -21.27 19.51 4.76
CA GLU A 205 -20.93 18.18 4.26
C GLU A 205 -19.54 17.74 4.76
N TYR A 206 -18.58 18.66 4.91
CA TYR A 206 -17.28 18.34 5.54
C TYR A 206 -17.42 17.89 6.99
N ASP A 207 -18.36 18.47 7.74
CA ASP A 207 -18.60 18.09 9.14
C ASP A 207 -19.33 16.74 9.29
N LEU A 208 -19.96 16.24 8.22
CA LEU A 208 -20.84 15.06 8.26
C LEU A 208 -20.21 13.81 7.61
N PHE A 209 -19.34 13.99 6.62
CA PHE A 209 -18.86 12.93 5.76
C PHE A 209 -17.37 12.66 5.93
N GLY A 210 -17.00 11.38 5.92
CA GLY A 210 -15.60 10.96 5.83
C GLY A 210 -15.04 11.21 4.43
N ALA A 211 -13.71 11.09 4.29
CA ALA A 211 -13.03 11.37 3.03
C ALA A 211 -13.51 10.49 1.86
N GLY A 212 -13.88 9.25 2.13
CA GLY A 212 -14.47 8.33 1.15
C GLY A 212 -15.87 8.75 0.71
N GLU A 213 -16.76 9.14 1.63
CA GLU A 213 -18.07 9.68 1.25
C GLU A 213 -17.92 10.98 0.45
N ILE A 214 -16.99 11.86 0.83
CA ILE A 214 -16.67 13.07 0.07
C ILE A 214 -16.21 12.71 -1.34
N MET A 215 -15.30 11.74 -1.48
CA MET A 215 -14.86 11.27 -2.80
C MET A 215 -16.03 10.76 -3.65
N GLN A 216 -16.95 9.99 -3.06
CA GLN A 216 -18.13 9.48 -3.78
C GLN A 216 -19.13 10.58 -4.15
N ARG A 217 -19.20 11.66 -3.35
CA ARG A 217 -20.11 12.79 -3.56
C ARG A 217 -19.69 13.66 -4.75
N VAL A 218 -18.40 13.75 -5.01
CA VAL A 218 -17.80 14.57 -6.06
C VAL A 218 -17.78 13.81 -7.39
N ASN A 219 -18.28 14.44 -8.46
CA ASN A 219 -18.14 13.88 -9.81
C ASN A 219 -16.72 14.15 -10.33
N LEU A 220 -15.83 13.18 -10.17
CA LEU A 220 -14.41 13.29 -10.55
C LEU A 220 -14.19 13.58 -12.05
N LEU A 221 -15.12 13.16 -12.92
CA LEU A 221 -15.04 13.47 -14.36
C LEU A 221 -15.36 14.95 -14.63
N GLU A 222 -16.42 15.45 -14.01
CA GLU A 222 -16.79 16.88 -14.12
C GLU A 222 -15.71 17.77 -13.50
N LEU A 223 -15.15 17.36 -12.35
CA LEU A 223 -14.04 18.05 -11.70
C LEU A 223 -12.81 18.11 -12.61
N THR A 224 -12.50 17.00 -13.30
CA THR A 224 -11.43 16.97 -14.30
C THR A 224 -11.72 17.96 -15.42
N ASP A 225 -12.94 18.00 -15.97
CA ASP A 225 -13.30 18.96 -17.02
C ASP A 225 -13.15 20.42 -16.58
N LYS A 226 -13.48 20.74 -15.31
CA LYS A 226 -13.27 22.07 -14.71
C LYS A 226 -11.79 22.44 -14.67
N LEU A 227 -10.94 21.53 -14.17
CA LEU A 227 -9.48 21.71 -14.12
C LEU A 227 -8.87 21.94 -15.50
N LEU A 228 -9.33 21.21 -16.51
CA LEU A 228 -8.81 21.35 -17.88
C LEU A 228 -9.18 22.69 -18.53
N ARG A 229 -10.33 23.28 -18.20
CA ARG A 229 -10.73 24.60 -18.72
C ARG A 229 -9.89 25.73 -18.17
N GLU A 230 -9.40 25.58 -16.94
CA GLU A 230 -8.61 26.62 -16.28
C GLU A 230 -7.19 26.71 -16.84
N VAL A 231 -6.55 25.56 -17.06
CA VAL A 231 -5.21 25.51 -17.69
C VAL A 231 -5.21 26.20 -19.06
N ASP A 232 -6.25 25.96 -19.87
CA ASP A 232 -6.43 26.63 -21.16
C ASP A 232 -6.58 28.17 -21.04
N SER A 233 -7.10 28.66 -19.91
CA SER A 233 -7.30 30.10 -19.65
C SER A 233 -6.03 30.80 -19.15
N GLU A 234 -5.14 30.10 -18.46
CA GLU A 234 -3.84 30.62 -18.03
C GLU A 234 -2.81 30.67 -19.17
N ASP A 235 -2.88 29.72 -20.12
CA ASP A 235 -2.02 29.67 -21.31
C ASP A 235 -2.53 30.53 -22.49
N SER A 236 -3.65 31.24 -22.32
CA SER A 236 -4.14 32.20 -23.30
C SER A 236 -3.27 33.47 -23.28
N PRO A 237 -2.70 33.91 -24.42
CA PRO A 237 -1.91 35.14 -24.44
C PRO A 237 -2.81 36.31 -24.01
N LYS A 238 -2.40 37.01 -22.94
CA LYS A 238 -3.01 38.28 -22.55
C LYS A 238 -2.86 39.24 -23.72
N LEU A 239 -3.96 39.50 -24.42
CA LEU A 239 -4.09 40.48 -25.50
C LEU A 239 -3.75 41.89 -25.02
#